data_AF-A0A1B6MTS1-F1
#
_entry.id   AF-A0A1B6MTS1-F1
#
_cell.length_a   1.000
_cell.length_b   1.000
_cell.length_c   1.000
_cell.angle_alpha   90.00
_cell.angle_beta   90.00
_cell.angle_gamma   90.00
#
_symmetry.space_group_name_H-M   'P 1'
#
loop_
_entity.id
_entity.type
_entity.pdbx_description
1 polymer ?
#
loop_
_entity_poly.entity_id
_entity_poly.type
_entity_poly.pdbx_seq_one_letter_code
_entity_poly.pdbx_strand_id
1 'polypeptide(L)'
;LNIAHIYVEQKQHVSAIQMYENCLRKFYKYHHVEVLQYLARAYFKAGKLKEAKITLLKARRVAPQDTVLLYNIALVLQRLAMQILKDEKSTLHTVLQAVHELGLSHKYFQYLSVNGERMRYDVNVAGLEARQCQDLLSQAQYHVARARRLDEEEKQLRRKQEEERESFRLKQLEEQRAQEEKKKTQIEEMLQKRKEYKEKTKNALVFGDMPSEKKPGKGRRKERDYVSDSGSEGPPGSPSQKKREVPKTEEGRAWREEEAWRGWWTQEAREKGRQSGF
;
A
#
# COMPACT_ATOMS: atom_id res chain seq x y z
N LEU A 1 -32.33 -22.23 -12.03
CA LEU A 1 -32.68 -20.96 -12.72
C LEU A 1 -33.87 -20.27 -12.05
N ASN A 2 -35.08 -20.83 -12.08
CA ASN A 2 -36.32 -20.17 -11.61
C ASN A 2 -36.24 -19.51 -10.21
N ILE A 3 -35.66 -20.18 -9.21
CA ILE A 3 -35.43 -19.60 -7.86
C ILE A 3 -34.57 -18.33 -7.91
N ALA A 4 -33.54 -18.28 -8.77
CA ALA A 4 -32.71 -17.11 -8.95
C ALA A 4 -33.47 -15.95 -9.63
N HIS A 5 -34.42 -16.24 -10.53
CA HIS A 5 -35.31 -15.21 -11.09
C HIS A 5 -36.22 -14.62 -10.00
N ILE A 6 -36.80 -15.46 -9.13
CA ILE A 6 -37.59 -15.02 -7.97
C ILE A 6 -36.75 -14.12 -7.06
N TYR A 7 -35.51 -14.50 -6.71
CA TYR A 7 -34.62 -13.65 -5.93
C TYR A 7 -34.26 -12.31 -6.62
N VAL A 8 -34.17 -12.27 -7.96
CA VAL A 8 -33.92 -11.00 -8.69
C VAL A 8 -35.12 -10.03 -8.59
N GLU A 9 -36.36 -10.52 -8.58
CA GLU A 9 -37.54 -9.67 -8.46
C GLU A 9 -37.90 -9.36 -7.00
N GLN A 10 -37.59 -10.25 -6.05
CA GLN A 10 -37.58 -9.97 -4.60
C GLN A 10 -36.45 -9.02 -4.15
N LYS A 11 -35.66 -8.46 -5.08
CA LYS A 11 -34.50 -7.59 -4.82
C LYS A 11 -33.35 -8.23 -4.03
N GLN A 12 -33.38 -9.55 -3.80
CA GLN A 12 -32.34 -10.32 -3.11
C GLN A 12 -31.15 -10.62 -4.05
N HIS A 13 -30.50 -9.58 -4.55
CA HIS A 13 -29.53 -9.70 -5.64
C HIS A 13 -28.29 -10.53 -5.28
N VAL A 14 -27.84 -10.54 -4.03
CA VAL A 14 -26.72 -11.37 -3.57
C VAL A 14 -27.05 -12.87 -3.68
N SER A 15 -28.21 -13.28 -3.15
CA SER A 15 -28.72 -14.65 -3.25
C SER A 15 -28.91 -15.08 -4.72
N ALA A 16 -29.45 -14.18 -5.54
CA ALA A 16 -29.62 -14.42 -6.98
C ALA A 16 -28.29 -14.66 -7.70
N ILE A 17 -27.30 -13.79 -7.49
CA ILE A 17 -25.95 -13.90 -8.08
C ILE A 17 -25.33 -15.27 -7.74
N GLN A 18 -25.33 -15.66 -6.47
CA GLN A 18 -24.82 -16.96 -6.03
C GLN A 18 -25.54 -18.13 -6.70
N MET A 19 -26.87 -18.05 -6.90
CA MET A 19 -27.62 -19.11 -7.58
C MET A 19 -27.33 -19.19 -9.08
N TYR A 20 -27.08 -18.07 -9.78
CA TYR A 20 -26.64 -18.10 -11.18
C TYR A 20 -25.19 -18.60 -11.31
N GLU A 21 -24.27 -18.16 -10.44
CA GLU A 21 -22.88 -18.65 -10.40
C GLU A 21 -22.81 -20.15 -10.09
N ASN A 22 -23.63 -20.64 -9.17
CA ASN A 22 -23.77 -22.07 -8.88
C ASN A 22 -24.38 -22.83 -10.07
N CYS A 23 -25.32 -22.22 -10.79
CA CYS A 23 -25.91 -22.83 -11.99
C CYS A 23 -24.87 -22.99 -13.11
N LEU A 24 -24.10 -21.93 -13.40
CA LEU A 24 -22.98 -21.97 -14.34
C LEU A 24 -21.95 -23.05 -13.96
N ARG A 25 -21.50 -23.08 -12.69
CA ARG A 25 -20.46 -24.04 -12.24
C ARG A 25 -20.92 -25.50 -12.20
N LYS A 26 -22.20 -25.79 -11.94
CA LYS A 26 -22.68 -27.17 -11.76
C LYS A 26 -23.25 -27.82 -13.02
N PHE A 27 -23.87 -27.04 -13.91
CA PHE A 27 -24.62 -27.61 -15.05
C PHE A 27 -24.00 -27.35 -16.42
N TYR A 28 -23.00 -26.47 -16.53
CA TYR A 28 -22.41 -26.09 -17.81
C TYR A 28 -20.87 -26.20 -17.82
N LYS A 29 -20.33 -27.03 -18.72
CA LYS A 29 -18.88 -27.14 -18.97
C LYS A 29 -18.29 -25.90 -19.67
N TYR A 30 -19.14 -25.13 -20.35
CA TYR A 30 -18.77 -23.95 -21.15
C TYR A 30 -19.68 -22.75 -20.83
N HIS A 31 -19.30 -21.56 -21.28
CA HIS A 31 -19.99 -20.31 -21.01
C HIS A 31 -21.39 -20.26 -21.69
N HIS A 32 -22.47 -20.45 -20.93
CA HIS A 32 -23.84 -20.37 -21.46
C HIS A 32 -24.35 -18.91 -21.53
N VAL A 33 -24.70 -18.45 -22.74
CA VAL A 33 -25.03 -17.03 -23.00
C VAL A 33 -26.18 -16.52 -22.13
N GLU A 34 -27.32 -17.20 -22.12
CA GLU A 34 -28.52 -16.74 -21.40
C GLU A 34 -28.29 -16.58 -19.88
N VAL A 35 -27.62 -17.55 -19.27
CA VAL A 35 -27.35 -17.54 -17.82
C VAL A 35 -26.34 -16.45 -17.46
N LEU A 36 -25.40 -16.13 -18.38
CA LEU A 36 -24.53 -14.96 -18.25
C LEU A 36 -25.28 -13.64 -18.43
N GLN A 37 -26.30 -13.56 -19.30
CA GLN A 37 -27.17 -12.38 -19.41
C GLN A 37 -28.00 -12.18 -18.12
N TYR A 38 -28.57 -13.24 -17.55
CA TYR A 38 -29.30 -13.16 -16.27
C TYR A 38 -28.39 -12.79 -15.10
N LEU A 39 -27.18 -13.35 -15.03
CA LEU A 39 -26.17 -12.99 -14.03
C LEU A 39 -25.72 -11.53 -14.19
N ALA A 40 -25.47 -11.06 -15.42
CA ALA A 40 -25.14 -9.66 -15.68
C ALA A 40 -26.27 -8.70 -15.28
N ARG A 41 -27.53 -9.04 -15.57
CA ARG A 41 -28.71 -8.28 -15.13
C ARG A 41 -28.83 -8.24 -13.61
N ALA A 42 -28.46 -9.32 -12.91
CA ALA A 42 -28.41 -9.37 -11.45
C ALA A 42 -27.27 -8.50 -10.87
N TYR A 43 -26.05 -8.57 -11.42
CA TYR A 43 -24.96 -7.65 -11.06
C TYR A 43 -25.34 -6.18 -11.32
N PHE A 44 -26.00 -5.88 -12.44
CA PHE A 44 -26.45 -4.53 -12.77
C PHE A 44 -27.47 -3.99 -11.76
N LYS A 45 -28.53 -4.77 -11.45
CA LYS A 45 -29.48 -4.43 -10.38
C LYS A 45 -28.79 -4.28 -9.01
N ALA A 46 -27.70 -5.00 -8.76
CA ALA A 46 -26.87 -4.90 -7.55
C ALA A 46 -25.86 -3.74 -7.53
N GLY A 47 -25.80 -2.89 -8.57
CA GLY A 47 -24.78 -1.83 -8.70
C GLY A 47 -23.36 -2.31 -9.03
N LYS A 48 -23.16 -3.62 -9.22
CA LYS A 48 -21.88 -4.28 -9.50
C LYS A 48 -21.48 -4.17 -10.98
N LEU A 49 -21.30 -2.92 -11.45
CA LEU A 49 -21.13 -2.63 -12.88
C LEU A 49 -19.82 -3.20 -13.47
N LYS A 50 -18.76 -3.33 -12.68
CA LYS A 50 -17.48 -3.91 -13.14
C LYS A 50 -17.63 -5.40 -13.41
N GLU A 51 -18.29 -6.13 -12.51
CA GLU A 51 -18.61 -7.55 -12.64
C GLU A 51 -19.63 -7.81 -13.76
N ALA A 52 -20.63 -6.93 -13.92
CA ALA A 52 -21.56 -6.95 -15.05
C ALA A 52 -20.82 -6.82 -16.40
N LYS A 53 -19.89 -5.85 -16.53
CA LYS A 53 -19.06 -5.66 -17.73
C LYS A 53 -18.28 -6.94 -18.06
N ILE A 54 -17.57 -7.52 -17.09
CA ILE A 54 -16.78 -8.74 -17.26
C ILE A 54 -17.67 -9.92 -17.69
N THR A 55 -18.86 -10.04 -17.12
CA THR A 55 -19.82 -11.13 -17.42
C THR A 55 -20.39 -11.03 -18.82
N LEU A 56 -20.77 -9.82 -19.27
CA LEU A 56 -21.23 -9.60 -20.65
C LEU A 56 -20.11 -9.78 -21.67
N LEU A 57 -18.88 -9.38 -21.36
CA LEU A 57 -17.72 -9.64 -22.21
C LEU A 57 -17.41 -11.14 -22.34
N LYS A 58 -17.63 -11.94 -21.29
CA LYS A 58 -17.58 -13.42 -21.38
C LYS A 58 -18.68 -13.96 -22.31
N ALA A 59 -19.91 -13.47 -22.20
CA ALA A 59 -21.00 -13.88 -23.09
C ALA A 59 -20.74 -13.50 -24.57
N ARG A 60 -20.23 -12.29 -24.83
CA ARG A 60 -19.93 -11.81 -26.19
C ARG A 60 -18.80 -12.58 -26.88
N ARG A 61 -17.89 -13.22 -26.12
CA ARG A 61 -16.90 -14.16 -26.68
C ARG A 61 -17.53 -15.44 -27.23
N VAL A 62 -18.74 -15.80 -26.77
CA VAL A 62 -19.48 -16.98 -27.25
C VAL A 62 -20.45 -16.60 -28.37
N ALA A 63 -21.18 -15.49 -28.20
CA ALA A 63 -22.09 -14.94 -29.18
C ALA A 63 -21.71 -13.49 -29.56
N PRO A 64 -20.71 -13.29 -30.44
CA PRO A 64 -20.30 -11.94 -30.84
C PRO A 64 -21.34 -11.22 -31.70
N GLN A 65 -22.25 -11.99 -32.31
CA GLN A 65 -23.31 -11.51 -33.22
C GLN A 65 -24.54 -10.97 -32.47
N ASP A 66 -24.71 -11.30 -31.18
CA ASP A 66 -25.92 -10.98 -30.43
C ASP A 66 -26.02 -9.47 -30.14
N THR A 67 -26.98 -8.83 -30.80
CA THR A 67 -27.23 -7.39 -30.66
C THR A 67 -27.69 -6.99 -29.26
N VAL A 68 -28.31 -7.91 -28.50
CA VAL A 68 -28.71 -7.70 -27.08
C VAL A 68 -27.50 -7.67 -26.16
N LEU A 69 -26.49 -8.51 -26.40
CA LEU A 69 -25.23 -8.42 -25.66
C LEU A 69 -24.51 -7.09 -25.95
N LEU A 70 -24.54 -6.63 -27.19
CA LEU A 70 -23.92 -5.34 -27.55
C LEU A 70 -24.63 -4.15 -26.87
N TYR A 71 -25.97 -4.14 -26.87
CA TYR A 71 -26.78 -3.13 -26.17
C TYR A 71 -26.51 -3.14 -24.65
N ASN A 72 -26.55 -4.32 -24.03
CA ASN A 72 -26.29 -4.45 -22.59
C ASN A 72 -24.87 -4.03 -22.21
N ILE A 73 -23.86 -4.28 -23.05
CA ILE A 73 -22.50 -3.79 -22.84
C ILE A 73 -22.47 -2.27 -22.88
N ALA A 74 -23.04 -1.64 -23.92
CA ALA A 74 -23.09 -0.19 -24.04
C ALA A 74 -23.73 0.47 -22.81
N LEU A 75 -24.91 -0.03 -22.39
CA LEU A 75 -25.60 0.47 -21.20
C LEU A 75 -24.77 0.33 -19.92
N VAL A 76 -24.05 -0.78 -19.73
CA VAL A 76 -23.14 -0.95 -18.58
C VAL A 76 -21.95 0.01 -18.64
N LEU A 77 -21.34 0.21 -19.82
CA LEU A 77 -20.22 1.15 -19.99
C LEU A 77 -20.65 2.60 -19.71
N GLN A 78 -21.79 3.03 -20.25
CA GLN A 78 -22.37 4.35 -20.01
C GLN A 78 -22.66 4.58 -18.52
N ARG A 79 -23.27 3.60 -17.83
CA ARG A 79 -23.61 3.71 -16.40
C ARG A 79 -22.37 3.70 -15.51
N LEU A 80 -21.32 2.95 -15.89
CA LEU A 80 -20.02 2.92 -15.22
C LEU A 80 -19.27 4.25 -15.41
N ALA A 81 -19.26 4.80 -16.63
CA ALA A 81 -18.67 6.11 -16.90
C ALA A 81 -19.39 7.24 -16.14
N MET A 82 -20.73 7.22 -16.07
CA MET A 82 -21.49 8.17 -15.25
C MET A 82 -21.15 8.11 -13.76
N GLN A 83 -20.77 6.95 -13.22
CA GLN A 83 -20.29 6.85 -11.84
C GLN A 83 -18.89 7.45 -11.68
N ILE A 84 -17.94 7.08 -12.56
CA ILE A 84 -16.53 7.53 -12.47
C ILE A 84 -16.38 9.03 -12.74
N LEU A 85 -17.16 9.62 -13.65
CA LEU A 85 -17.08 11.07 -13.92
C LEU A 85 -17.65 11.89 -12.76
N LYS A 86 -18.70 11.39 -12.09
CA LYS A 86 -19.30 12.04 -10.91
C LYS A 86 -18.44 11.90 -9.65
N ASP A 87 -17.69 10.80 -9.50
CA ASP A 87 -16.72 10.65 -8.42
C ASP A 87 -15.55 11.63 -8.59
N GLU A 88 -15.25 12.38 -7.54
CA GLU A 88 -14.14 13.34 -7.52
C GLU A 88 -12.83 12.71 -7.06
N LYS A 89 -12.87 11.52 -6.43
CA LYS A 89 -11.70 10.80 -5.94
C LYS A 89 -11.13 9.80 -6.96
N SER A 90 -11.76 9.68 -8.13
CA SER A 90 -11.31 8.81 -9.21
C SER A 90 -10.02 9.32 -9.85
N THR A 91 -9.02 8.45 -9.97
CA THR A 91 -7.68 8.81 -10.46
C THR A 91 -7.70 9.20 -11.93
N LEU A 92 -6.69 9.95 -12.37
CA LEU A 92 -6.55 10.34 -13.79
C LEU A 92 -6.62 9.14 -14.74
N HIS A 93 -6.02 8.00 -14.37
CA HIS A 93 -6.09 6.78 -15.18
C HIS A 93 -7.51 6.23 -15.28
N THR A 94 -8.26 6.12 -14.17
CA THR A 94 -9.64 5.59 -14.22
C THR A 94 -10.60 6.55 -14.91
N VAL A 95 -10.39 7.87 -14.81
CA VAL A 95 -11.16 8.87 -15.56
C VAL A 95 -10.87 8.75 -17.07
N LEU A 96 -9.60 8.69 -17.49
CA LEU A 96 -9.25 8.52 -18.92
C LEU A 96 -9.78 7.20 -19.50
N GLN A 97 -9.71 6.10 -18.74
CA GLN A 97 -10.33 4.83 -19.13
C GLN A 97 -11.85 4.95 -19.28
N ALA A 98 -12.53 5.62 -18.34
CA ALA A 98 -13.98 5.82 -18.39
C ALA A 98 -14.42 6.62 -19.61
N VAL A 99 -13.65 7.65 -20.02
CA VAL A 99 -13.92 8.42 -21.25
C VAL A 99 -13.73 7.56 -22.50
N HIS A 100 -12.69 6.73 -22.55
CA HIS A 100 -12.50 5.79 -23.66
C HIS A 100 -13.65 4.76 -23.73
N GLU A 101 -14.03 4.17 -22.61
CA GLU A 101 -15.13 3.20 -22.53
C GLU A 101 -16.50 3.83 -22.86
N LEU A 102 -16.75 5.08 -22.49
CA LEU A 102 -17.91 5.86 -22.93
C LEU A 102 -17.89 6.13 -24.44
N GLY A 103 -16.72 6.41 -25.02
CA GLY A 103 -16.53 6.56 -26.46
C GLY A 103 -16.81 5.27 -27.25
N LEU A 104 -16.53 4.10 -26.67
CA LEU A 104 -16.94 2.81 -27.21
C LEU A 104 -18.46 2.60 -27.07
N SER A 105 -19.05 2.98 -25.93
CA SER A 105 -20.50 2.93 -25.72
C SER A 105 -21.28 3.75 -26.76
N HIS A 106 -20.85 5.00 -27.02
CA HIS A 106 -21.47 5.84 -28.04
C HIS A 106 -21.46 5.17 -29.42
N LYS A 107 -20.31 4.62 -29.85
CA LYS A 107 -20.19 3.90 -31.13
C LYS A 107 -21.08 2.66 -31.19
N TYR A 108 -21.23 1.93 -30.07
CA TYR A 108 -22.13 0.77 -30.01
C TYR A 108 -23.60 1.19 -30.11
N PHE A 109 -24.05 2.22 -29.38
CA PHE A 109 -25.42 2.71 -29.50
C PHE A 109 -25.71 3.30 -30.89
N GLN A 110 -24.75 4.02 -31.49
CA GLN A 110 -24.88 4.53 -32.86
C GLN A 110 -25.04 3.37 -33.87
N TYR A 111 -24.23 2.31 -33.76
CA TYR A 111 -24.40 1.10 -34.58
C TYR A 111 -25.77 0.44 -34.36
N LEU A 112 -26.19 0.25 -33.10
CA LEU A 112 -27.47 -0.35 -32.75
C LEU A 112 -28.69 0.48 -33.19
N SER A 113 -28.55 1.81 -33.32
CA SER A 113 -29.62 2.69 -33.83
C SER A 113 -29.86 2.58 -35.34
N VAL A 114 -28.94 1.95 -36.09
CA VAL A 114 -29.05 1.75 -37.55
C VAL A 114 -29.21 0.27 -37.88
N ASN A 115 -28.39 -0.59 -37.29
CA ASN A 115 -28.30 -2.03 -37.58
C ASN A 115 -29.08 -2.90 -36.56
N GLY A 116 -30.01 -2.30 -35.80
CA GLY A 116 -30.63 -2.96 -34.65
C GLY A 116 -31.80 -3.89 -34.97
N GLU A 117 -31.83 -5.07 -34.33
CA GLU A 117 -32.97 -5.99 -34.35
C GLU A 117 -34.15 -5.40 -33.56
N ARG A 118 -35.05 -4.68 -34.25
CA ARG A 118 -36.27 -4.05 -33.73
C ARG A 118 -37.16 -4.94 -32.84
N MET A 119 -37.06 -6.26 -32.96
CA MET A 119 -37.83 -7.23 -32.17
C MET A 119 -37.20 -7.58 -30.81
N ARG A 120 -35.96 -7.15 -30.52
CA ARG A 120 -35.25 -7.46 -29.27
C ARG A 120 -35.11 -6.27 -28.31
N TYR A 121 -35.10 -5.04 -28.82
CA TYR A 121 -35.06 -3.80 -28.06
C TYR A 121 -35.54 -2.63 -28.93
N ASP A 122 -35.95 -1.53 -28.30
CA ASP A 122 -36.32 -0.33 -29.03
C ASP A 122 -35.08 0.40 -29.58
N VAL A 123 -34.97 0.42 -30.91
CA VAL A 123 -33.93 1.09 -31.67
C VAL A 123 -33.95 2.62 -31.44
N ASN A 124 -35.12 3.20 -31.13
CA ASN A 124 -35.24 4.62 -30.79
C ASN A 124 -34.58 4.92 -29.43
N VAL A 125 -34.72 4.03 -28.45
CA VAL A 125 -34.05 4.16 -27.14
C VAL A 125 -32.53 4.04 -27.31
N ALA A 126 -32.03 3.15 -28.17
CA ALA A 126 -30.60 3.11 -28.52
C ALA A 126 -30.13 4.44 -29.13
N GLY A 127 -30.92 5.08 -29.99
CA GLY A 127 -30.65 6.42 -30.53
C GLY A 127 -30.66 7.54 -29.48
N LEU A 128 -31.48 7.43 -28.43
CA LEU A 128 -31.50 8.37 -27.30
C LEU A 128 -30.30 8.17 -26.35
N GLU A 129 -29.93 6.92 -26.04
CA GLU A 129 -28.73 6.61 -25.24
C GLU A 129 -27.43 6.97 -25.99
N ALA A 130 -27.42 6.92 -27.33
CA ALA A 130 -26.32 7.47 -28.14
C ALA A 130 -26.13 8.98 -27.90
N ARG A 131 -27.22 9.76 -27.95
CA ARG A 131 -27.18 11.22 -27.67
C ARG A 131 -26.71 11.51 -26.25
N GLN A 132 -27.26 10.82 -25.25
CA GLN A 132 -26.79 10.95 -23.86
C GLN A 132 -25.29 10.61 -23.71
N CYS A 133 -24.76 9.61 -24.43
CA CYS A 133 -23.32 9.34 -24.43
C CYS A 133 -22.51 10.48 -25.05
N GLN A 134 -22.99 11.11 -26.12
CA GLN A 134 -22.35 12.26 -26.75
C GLN A 134 -22.34 13.49 -25.82
N ASP A 135 -23.46 13.76 -25.13
CA ASP A 135 -23.57 14.83 -24.14
C ASP A 135 -22.59 14.59 -22.96
N LEU A 136 -22.55 13.37 -22.43
CA LEU A 136 -21.58 12.96 -21.40
C LEU A 136 -20.13 13.03 -21.87
N LEU A 137 -19.83 12.79 -23.16
CA LEU A 137 -18.48 12.96 -23.72
C LEU A 137 -18.06 14.44 -23.77
N SER A 138 -18.99 15.37 -23.97
CA SER A 138 -18.70 16.81 -23.84
C SER A 138 -18.38 17.20 -22.39
N GLN A 139 -19.21 16.75 -21.44
CA GLN A 139 -19.01 16.98 -20.00
C GLN A 139 -17.69 16.34 -19.50
N ALA A 140 -17.32 15.19 -20.04
CA ALA A 140 -16.11 14.48 -19.69
C ALA A 140 -14.82 15.28 -19.92
N GLN A 141 -14.82 16.27 -20.83
CA GLN A 141 -13.66 17.15 -21.04
C GLN A 141 -13.30 17.93 -19.77
N TYR A 142 -14.32 18.45 -19.06
CA TYR A 142 -14.14 19.12 -17.77
C TYR A 142 -13.60 18.16 -16.71
N HIS A 143 -14.16 16.95 -16.61
CA HIS A 143 -13.71 15.94 -15.66
C HIS A 143 -12.27 15.47 -15.90
N VAL A 144 -11.84 15.35 -17.17
CA VAL A 144 -10.44 15.05 -17.53
C VAL A 144 -9.52 16.22 -17.18
N ALA A 145 -9.92 17.47 -17.44
CA ALA A 145 -9.14 18.65 -17.05
C ALA A 145 -8.98 18.76 -15.53
N ARG A 146 -10.06 18.51 -14.75
CA ARG A 146 -10.04 18.40 -13.28
C ARG A 146 -9.07 17.32 -12.81
N ALA A 147 -9.20 16.11 -13.36
CA ALA A 147 -8.38 14.96 -12.95
C ALA A 147 -6.88 15.15 -13.28
N ARG A 148 -6.54 15.88 -14.34
CA ARG A 148 -5.14 16.23 -14.66
C ARG A 148 -4.54 17.20 -13.64
N ARG A 149 -5.29 18.23 -13.21
CA ARG A 149 -4.82 19.18 -12.19
C ARG A 149 -4.53 18.48 -10.86
N LEU A 150 -5.45 17.63 -10.39
CA LEU A 150 -5.28 16.87 -9.15
C LEU A 150 -4.09 15.89 -9.20
N ASP A 151 -3.90 15.19 -10.33
CA ASP A 151 -2.75 14.29 -10.55
C ASP A 151 -1.41 15.05 -10.64
N GLU A 152 -1.40 16.28 -11.16
CA GLU A 152 -0.22 17.15 -11.17
C GLU A 152 0.07 17.74 -9.77
N GLU A 153 -0.94 18.25 -9.07
CA GLU A 153 -0.84 18.73 -7.69
C GLU A 153 -0.31 17.63 -6.74
N GLU A 154 -0.81 16.40 -6.87
CA GLU A 154 -0.33 15.24 -6.10
C GLU A 154 1.14 14.92 -6.42
N LYS A 155 1.55 14.98 -7.70
CA LYS A 155 2.95 14.76 -8.09
C LYS A 155 3.89 15.85 -7.57
N GLN A 156 3.46 17.12 -7.59
CA GLN A 156 4.24 18.21 -7.03
C GLN A 156 4.37 18.08 -5.49
N LEU A 157 3.33 17.62 -4.80
CA LEU A 157 3.38 17.34 -3.36
C LEU A 157 4.32 16.17 -3.04
N ARG A 158 4.25 15.07 -3.80
CA ARG A 158 5.15 13.91 -3.66
C ARG A 158 6.62 14.29 -3.86
N ARG A 159 6.93 15.06 -4.92
CA ARG A 159 8.29 15.57 -5.18
C ARG A 159 8.85 16.37 -4.02
N LYS A 160 8.08 17.31 -3.46
CA LYS A 160 8.51 18.09 -2.29
C LYS A 160 8.82 17.22 -1.08
N GLN A 161 7.99 16.19 -0.82
CA GLN A 161 8.25 15.22 0.26
C GLN A 161 9.50 14.35 -0.01
N GLU A 162 9.82 14.07 -1.28
CA GLU A 162 11.05 13.37 -1.68
C GLU A 162 12.28 14.29 -1.50
N GLU A 163 12.21 15.54 -1.97
CA GLU A 163 13.24 16.59 -1.78
C GLU A 163 13.52 16.90 -0.30
N GLU A 164 12.49 16.96 0.54
CA GLU A 164 12.62 17.10 2.01
C GLU A 164 13.34 15.91 2.64
N ARG A 165 13.02 14.68 2.21
CA ARG A 165 13.68 13.45 2.70
C ARG A 165 15.14 13.36 2.23
N GLU A 166 15.42 13.69 0.97
CA GLU A 166 16.78 13.65 0.44
C GLU A 166 17.66 14.75 1.05
N SER A 167 17.16 15.97 1.20
CA SER A 167 17.90 17.05 1.85
C SER A 167 18.14 16.80 3.35
N PHE A 168 17.21 16.13 4.05
CA PHE A 168 17.43 15.66 5.42
C PHE A 168 18.50 14.56 5.48
N ARG A 169 18.43 13.57 4.58
CA ARG A 169 19.43 12.49 4.47
C ARG A 169 20.83 13.01 4.13
N LEU A 170 20.92 14.03 3.27
CA LEU A 170 22.19 14.67 2.90
C LEU A 170 22.82 15.38 4.11
N LYS A 171 22.02 16.14 4.87
CA LYS A 171 22.49 16.81 6.11
C LYS A 171 23.01 15.81 7.15
N GLN A 172 22.34 14.67 7.34
CA GLN A 172 22.84 13.61 8.23
C GLN A 172 24.18 13.03 7.75
N LEU A 173 24.35 12.82 6.44
CA LEU A 173 25.59 12.29 5.85
C LEU A 173 26.74 13.32 5.84
N GLU A 174 26.43 14.60 5.78
CA GLU A 174 27.37 15.70 5.92
C GLU A 174 27.82 15.85 7.39
N GLU A 175 26.88 15.82 8.34
CA GLU A 175 27.20 15.86 9.78
C GLU A 175 28.07 14.67 10.20
N GLN A 176 27.75 13.44 9.74
CA GLN A 176 28.58 12.26 9.99
C GLN A 176 30.00 12.42 9.45
N ARG A 177 30.17 12.93 8.22
CA ARG A 177 31.49 13.20 7.64
C ARG A 177 32.25 14.28 8.41
N ALA A 178 31.60 15.38 8.79
CA ALA A 178 32.21 16.43 9.61
C ALA A 178 32.63 15.91 11.01
N GLN A 179 31.88 14.96 11.59
CA GLN A 179 32.28 14.28 12.83
C GLN A 179 33.45 13.32 12.62
N GLU A 180 33.54 12.61 11.49
CA GLU A 180 34.70 11.79 11.16
C GLU A 180 35.97 12.62 10.91
N GLU A 181 35.87 13.73 10.19
CA GLU A 181 37.01 14.62 9.92
C GLU A 181 37.54 15.23 11.21
N LYS A 182 36.66 15.69 12.12
CA LYS A 182 37.05 16.13 13.47
C LYS A 182 37.73 15.03 14.29
N LYS A 183 37.33 13.76 14.14
CA LYS A 183 38.02 12.62 14.78
C LYS A 183 39.40 12.38 14.14
N LYS A 184 39.52 12.47 12.81
CA LYS A 184 40.80 12.31 12.09
C LYS A 184 41.80 13.39 12.50
N THR A 185 41.43 14.66 12.50
CA THR A 185 42.33 15.76 12.91
C THR A 185 42.75 15.66 14.39
N GLN A 186 41.84 15.28 15.30
CA GLN A 186 42.20 15.02 16.70
C GLN A 186 43.22 13.88 16.87
N ILE A 187 43.09 12.80 16.09
CA ILE A 187 44.05 11.69 16.09
C ILE A 187 45.41 12.14 15.54
N GLU A 188 45.43 12.93 14.46
CA GLU A 188 46.65 13.50 13.88
C GLU A 188 47.36 14.47 14.83
N GLU A 189 46.63 15.36 15.50
CA GLU A 189 47.17 16.23 16.55
C GLU A 189 47.78 15.42 17.70
N MET A 190 47.11 14.38 18.19
CA MET A 190 47.66 13.53 19.24
C MET A 190 48.91 12.78 18.79
N LEU A 191 48.97 12.36 17.52
CA LEU A 191 50.17 11.75 16.92
C LEU A 191 51.32 12.76 16.79
N GLN A 192 51.05 14.02 16.42
CA GLN A 192 52.04 15.09 16.37
C GLN A 192 52.58 15.42 17.78
N LYS A 193 51.69 15.67 18.74
CA LYS A 193 52.04 15.92 20.16
C LYS A 193 52.84 14.76 20.76
N ARG A 194 52.52 13.50 20.39
CA ARG A 194 53.30 12.31 20.78
C ARG A 194 54.68 12.22 20.11
N LYS A 195 54.84 12.68 18.86
CA LYS A 195 56.15 12.79 18.19
C LYS A 195 57.01 13.85 18.86
N GLU A 196 56.46 15.04 19.12
CA GLU A 196 57.15 16.11 19.85
C GLU A 196 57.59 15.66 21.24
N TYR A 197 56.70 15.01 22.00
CA TYR A 197 57.04 14.51 23.33
C TYR A 197 58.18 13.49 23.26
N LYS A 198 58.15 12.55 22.29
CA LYS A 198 59.24 11.60 22.06
C LYS A 198 60.58 12.29 21.80
N GLU A 199 60.65 13.28 20.90
CA GLU A 199 61.90 13.97 20.62
C GLU A 199 62.38 14.83 21.80
N LYS A 200 61.47 15.50 22.53
CA LYS A 200 61.80 16.24 23.75
C LYS A 200 62.34 15.32 24.87
N THR A 201 61.73 14.15 25.09
CA THR A 201 62.22 13.15 26.05
C THR A 201 63.52 12.48 25.60
N LYS A 202 63.68 12.21 24.30
CA LYS A 202 64.92 11.68 23.71
C LYS A 202 66.11 12.63 23.93
N ASN A 203 65.90 13.94 23.78
CA ASN A 203 66.93 14.94 24.09
C ASN A 203 67.24 15.02 25.59
N ALA A 204 66.23 14.85 26.46
CA ALA A 204 66.45 14.80 27.91
C ALA A 204 67.22 13.55 28.37
N LEU A 205 66.99 12.39 27.73
CA LEU A 205 67.67 11.12 28.01
C LEU A 205 69.16 11.12 27.62
N VAL A 206 69.65 12.11 26.89
CA VAL A 206 71.08 12.28 26.54
C VAL A 206 71.87 13.00 27.66
N PHE A 207 71.19 13.60 28.64
CA PHE A 207 71.80 14.38 29.73
C PHE A 207 71.75 13.73 31.12
N GLY A 208 71.31 12.47 31.23
CA GLY A 208 71.03 11.81 32.51
C GLY A 208 71.76 10.47 32.69
N ASP A 209 73.08 10.52 32.90
CA ASP A 209 73.90 9.32 33.18
C ASP A 209 74.56 9.41 34.57
N MET A 210 74.42 8.34 35.37
CA MET A 210 74.95 8.13 36.74
C MET A 210 74.53 9.10 37.88
N PRO A 211 74.59 8.70 39.17
CA PRO A 211 74.55 7.35 39.76
C PRO A 211 73.37 7.14 40.77
N SER A 212 73.21 5.91 41.27
CA SER A 212 72.22 5.51 42.29
C SER A 212 72.88 5.18 43.65
N GLU A 213 72.38 5.77 44.74
CA GLU A 213 72.81 5.53 46.12
C GLU A 213 71.59 5.35 47.09
N LYS A 214 71.82 5.01 48.36
CA LYS A 214 70.98 4.04 49.10
C LYS A 214 70.31 4.53 50.41
N LYS A 215 69.01 4.18 50.55
CA LYS A 215 68.30 3.85 51.83
C LYS A 215 68.15 5.02 52.85
N PRO A 216 67.60 4.80 54.07
CA PRO A 216 66.21 4.37 54.38
C PRO A 216 65.47 5.30 55.39
N GLY A 217 64.13 5.21 55.51
CA GLY A 217 63.39 5.99 56.53
C GLY A 217 61.91 5.57 56.77
N LYS A 218 61.40 5.75 57.99
CA LYS A 218 60.11 5.23 58.51
C LYS A 218 59.32 6.33 59.25
N GLY A 219 58.13 6.76 58.80
CA GLY A 219 57.46 7.93 59.43
C GLY A 219 56.05 8.43 59.04
N ARG A 220 55.01 7.58 59.09
CA ARG A 220 53.62 7.87 59.61
C ARG A 220 52.98 9.29 59.43
N ARG A 221 51.81 9.40 58.73
CA ARG A 221 50.43 9.69 59.30
C ARG A 221 49.34 10.17 58.27
N LYS A 222 48.11 9.59 58.38
CA LYS A 222 46.78 10.08 57.89
C LYS A 222 46.52 10.16 56.35
N GLU A 223 45.28 10.01 55.82
CA GLU A 223 43.95 9.67 56.39
C GLU A 223 42.97 9.02 55.37
N ARG A 224 42.23 7.97 55.82
CA ARG A 224 40.93 7.40 55.36
C ARG A 224 40.72 6.83 53.94
N ASP A 225 40.28 5.56 53.94
CA ASP A 225 39.56 4.85 52.88
C ASP A 225 38.05 5.15 52.86
N TYR A 226 37.37 4.76 51.77
CA TYR A 226 36.06 4.09 51.83
C TYR A 226 35.80 3.19 50.61
N VAL A 227 35.80 1.86 50.80
CA VAL A 227 35.48 0.83 49.79
C VAL A 227 34.84 -0.40 50.47
N SER A 228 33.88 -1.05 49.78
CA SER A 228 33.22 -2.37 49.98
C SER A 228 31.69 -2.18 49.91
N ASP A 229 30.87 -2.88 49.12
CA ASP A 229 30.89 -4.18 48.41
C ASP A 229 30.24 -5.38 49.15
N SER A 230 29.35 -6.07 48.39
CA SER A 230 28.73 -7.41 48.45
C SER A 230 28.05 -8.03 49.71
N GLY A 231 26.85 -8.62 49.50
CA GLY A 231 26.60 -10.05 49.86
C GLY A 231 25.46 -10.45 50.84
N SER A 232 24.35 -10.99 50.31
CA SER A 232 23.50 -12.16 50.72
C SER A 232 23.35 -12.63 52.21
N GLU A 233 22.22 -13.11 52.76
CA GLU A 233 20.83 -13.44 52.31
C GLU A 233 19.76 -12.91 53.34
N GLY A 234 18.53 -13.42 53.64
CA GLY A 234 17.78 -14.65 53.31
C GLY A 234 16.30 -14.71 53.82
N PRO A 235 15.62 -15.89 53.82
CA PRO A 235 14.15 -16.01 53.83
C PRO A 235 13.51 -16.49 55.18
N PRO A 236 12.16 -16.64 55.34
CA PRO A 236 11.08 -16.63 54.33
C PRO A 236 9.79 -15.82 54.65
N GLY A 237 8.95 -15.61 53.63
CA GLY A 237 7.57 -15.13 53.79
C GLY A 237 6.81 -14.90 52.47
N SER A 238 5.61 -15.44 52.34
CA SER A 238 4.64 -15.23 51.23
C SER A 238 3.22 -15.40 51.79
N PRO A 239 2.11 -14.96 51.12
CA PRO A 239 2.00 -14.50 49.73
C PRO A 239 1.21 -13.19 49.52
N SER A 240 1.31 -12.60 48.32
CA SER A 240 0.16 -11.98 47.62
C SER A 240 0.49 -11.56 46.18
N GLN A 241 -0.36 -11.97 45.23
CA GLN A 241 -0.33 -11.44 43.87
C GLN A 241 -0.98 -10.05 43.84
N LYS A 242 -0.29 -9.04 43.32
CA LYS A 242 -0.92 -7.84 42.76
C LYS A 242 -0.47 -7.65 41.31
N LYS A 243 -1.42 -7.80 40.38
CA LYS A 243 -1.24 -7.34 38.99
C LYS A 243 -0.90 -5.85 39.04
N ARG A 244 0.25 -5.44 38.49
CA ARG A 244 0.49 -4.04 38.14
C ARG A 244 -0.16 -3.79 36.79
N GLU A 245 -1.08 -2.84 36.73
CA GLU A 245 -1.54 -2.30 35.46
C GLU A 245 -0.37 -1.54 34.79
N VAL A 246 -0.17 -1.77 33.50
CA VAL A 246 0.85 -1.06 32.72
C VAL A 246 0.20 0.23 32.18
N PRO A 247 0.78 1.42 32.43
CA PRO A 247 0.24 2.66 31.89
C PRO A 247 0.28 2.66 30.36
N LYS A 248 -0.73 3.28 29.72
CA LYS A 248 -0.88 3.32 28.26
C LYS A 248 0.06 4.35 27.61
N THR A 249 1.37 4.13 27.66
CA THR A 249 2.34 4.85 26.81
C THR A 249 2.32 4.31 25.37
N GLU A 250 2.74 5.12 24.41
CA GLU A 250 2.59 4.80 22.99
C GLU A 250 3.59 3.73 22.51
N GLU A 251 4.74 3.62 23.17
CA GLU A 251 5.74 2.57 22.99
C GLU A 251 5.13 1.16 23.16
N GLY A 252 4.19 1.00 24.11
CA GLY A 252 3.45 -0.25 24.35
C GLY A 252 2.38 -0.60 23.31
N ARG A 253 2.16 0.28 22.30
CA ARG A 253 1.46 -0.03 21.06
C ARG A 253 2.44 -0.40 19.94
N ALA A 254 3.52 0.36 19.77
CA ALA A 254 4.55 0.09 18.76
C ALA A 254 5.12 -1.34 18.87
N TRP A 255 5.49 -1.78 20.08
CA TRP A 255 5.97 -3.16 20.33
C TRP A 255 4.98 -4.24 19.90
N ARG A 256 3.68 -3.99 20.10
CA ARG A 256 2.62 -4.97 19.81
C ARG A 256 2.29 -5.04 18.32
N GLU A 257 2.46 -3.93 17.60
CA GLU A 257 2.41 -3.93 16.14
C GLU A 257 3.65 -4.64 15.56
N GLU A 258 4.84 -4.43 16.13
CA GLU A 258 6.06 -5.11 15.64
C GLU A 258 5.98 -6.65 15.82
N GLU A 259 5.48 -7.14 16.96
CA GLU A 259 5.20 -8.57 17.15
C GLU A 259 4.15 -9.10 16.15
N ALA A 260 3.09 -8.32 15.86
CA ALA A 260 2.09 -8.71 14.88
C ALA A 260 2.66 -8.79 13.45
N TRP A 261 3.51 -7.83 13.05
CA TRP A 261 4.24 -7.87 11.78
C TRP A 261 5.19 -9.07 11.70
N ARG A 262 5.97 -9.34 12.75
CA ARG A 262 6.87 -10.52 12.82
C ARG A 262 6.10 -11.83 12.73
N GLY A 263 4.93 -11.93 13.37
CA GLY A 263 4.01 -13.06 13.25
C GLY A 263 3.47 -13.25 11.83
N TRP A 264 3.04 -12.16 11.18
CA TRP A 264 2.52 -12.17 9.81
C TRP A 264 3.56 -12.64 8.78
N TRP A 265 4.78 -12.09 8.82
CA TRP A 265 5.89 -12.54 7.97
C TRP A 265 6.23 -14.03 8.18
N THR A 266 6.13 -14.51 9.42
CA THR A 266 6.38 -15.93 9.76
C THR A 266 5.28 -16.85 9.22
N GLN A 267 4.02 -16.40 9.13
CA GLN A 267 2.97 -17.12 8.42
C GLN A 267 3.19 -17.10 6.90
N GLU A 268 3.44 -15.93 6.31
CA GLU A 268 3.55 -15.79 4.85
C GLU A 268 4.72 -16.63 4.28
N ALA A 269 5.86 -16.67 4.97
CA ALA A 269 6.98 -17.55 4.63
C ALA A 269 6.60 -19.04 4.71
N ARG A 270 5.77 -19.44 5.69
CA ARG A 270 5.31 -20.83 5.92
C ARG A 270 4.16 -21.26 4.99
N GLU A 271 3.55 -20.32 4.27
CA GLU A 271 2.64 -20.59 3.16
C GLU A 271 3.38 -20.65 1.82
N LYS A 272 4.27 -19.69 1.54
CA LYS A 272 5.11 -19.70 0.32
C LYS A 272 5.98 -20.96 0.24
N GLY A 273 6.63 -21.36 1.34
CA GLY A 273 7.37 -22.62 1.42
C GLY A 273 6.53 -23.90 1.31
N ARG A 274 5.19 -23.79 1.30
CA ARG A 274 4.25 -24.91 1.10
C ARG A 274 3.63 -24.92 -0.30
N GLN A 275 3.90 -23.90 -1.12
CA GLN A 275 3.54 -23.85 -2.56
C GLN A 275 4.72 -24.20 -3.48
N SER A 276 5.90 -24.46 -2.92
CA SER A 276 7.14 -24.78 -3.63
C SER A 276 7.62 -26.23 -3.40
N GLY A 277 6.72 -27.14 -3.01
CA GLY A 277 7.03 -28.55 -2.76
C GLY A 277 5.83 -29.44 -3.03
N PHE A 278 5.93 -30.24 -4.11
CA PHE A 278 4.87 -30.96 -4.83
C PHE A 278 3.94 -30.07 -5.66
#